data_AF-A0A0M1JY51-F1
#
_entry.id   AF-A0A0M1JY51-F1
#
_cell.length_a   1.000
_cell.length_b   1.000
_cell.length_c   1.000
_cell.angle_alpha   90.00
_cell.angle_beta   90.00
_cell.angle_gamma   90.00
#
_symmetry.space_group_name_H-M   'P 1'
#
loop_
_entity.id
_entity.type
_entity.pdbx_description
1 polymer ?
#
loop_
_entity_poly.entity_id
_entity_poly.type
_entity_poly.pdbx_seq_one_letter_code
_entity_poly.pdbx_strand_id
1 'polypeptide(L)'
;MTVKIHPTANIELGVTIGEKTSIWDNVHIRHSTQIGEECIIGEKSYIAYGVTIGDRVKINAFVYICTAVTIEDGVMISASTTFTNDRFPRATTSDLKQLRTSDPDDHTLPTLVKEGATIGAGCTIGNNLEIGRFAMIGMGSLVTKSIPDFHLAIGHPAKSIGCVCRCGEPLLRFTHETEQFDEVTCSVCGLKYSVKHQVVTELTPPV
;
A
#
# COMPACT_ATOMS: atom_id res chain seq x y z
N MET A 1 12.79 -2.14 22.99
CA MET A 1 11.69 -1.26 23.49
C MET A 1 10.39 -1.99 23.16
N THR A 2 9.42 -2.07 24.09
CA THR A 2 8.30 -3.03 23.96
C THR A 2 7.19 -2.58 23.00
N VAL A 3 6.49 -3.56 22.42
CA VAL A 3 5.24 -3.37 21.66
C VAL A 3 4.19 -2.66 22.53
N LYS A 4 3.41 -1.76 21.94
CA LYS A 4 2.30 -1.06 22.62
C LYS A 4 0.99 -1.47 21.97
N ILE A 5 0.09 -2.06 22.74
CA ILE A 5 -1.22 -2.50 22.25
C ILE A 5 -2.29 -1.84 23.11
N HIS A 6 -3.20 -1.10 22.47
CA HIS A 6 -4.32 -0.50 23.17
C HIS A 6 -5.25 -1.60 23.73
N PRO A 7 -5.80 -1.47 24.95
CA PRO A 7 -6.62 -2.52 25.58
C PRO A 7 -7.87 -2.94 24.79
N THR A 8 -8.34 -2.12 23.86
CA THR A 8 -9.51 -2.42 23.00
C THR A 8 -9.15 -3.00 21.64
N ALA A 9 -7.86 -3.16 21.33
CA ALA A 9 -7.45 -3.84 20.11
C ALA A 9 -7.71 -5.35 20.23
N ASN A 10 -8.26 -5.95 19.18
CA ASN A 10 -8.50 -7.38 19.07
C ASN A 10 -7.42 -8.03 18.21
N ILE A 11 -6.50 -8.76 18.85
CA ILE A 11 -5.39 -9.44 18.19
C ILE A 11 -5.62 -10.94 18.30
N GLU A 12 -5.84 -11.61 17.17
CA GLU A 12 -6.08 -13.05 17.14
C GLU A 12 -4.80 -13.86 17.41
N LEU A 13 -4.99 -15.12 17.79
CA LEU A 13 -3.88 -16.05 18.06
C LEU A 13 -3.00 -16.25 16.80
N GLY A 14 -1.68 -16.27 17.01
CA GLY A 14 -0.71 -16.51 15.93
C GLY A 14 -0.31 -15.26 15.13
N VAL A 15 -0.79 -14.07 15.52
CA VAL A 15 -0.25 -12.80 15.01
C VAL A 15 1.12 -12.53 15.62
N THR A 16 2.09 -12.15 14.78
CA THR A 16 3.42 -11.69 15.23
C THR A 16 3.55 -10.18 15.06
N ILE A 17 4.13 -9.51 16.06
CA ILE A 17 4.29 -8.06 16.07
C ILE A 17 5.72 -7.74 16.52
N GLY A 18 6.49 -7.07 15.66
CA GLY A 18 7.86 -6.66 15.91
C GLY A 18 8.00 -5.58 16.98
N GLU A 19 9.21 -5.40 17.49
CA GLU A 19 9.49 -4.43 18.56
C GLU A 19 9.10 -3.00 18.18
N LYS A 20 8.82 -2.18 19.20
CA LYS A 20 8.45 -0.75 19.07
C LYS A 20 7.20 -0.47 18.23
N THR A 21 6.52 -1.48 17.71
CA THR A 21 5.25 -1.33 17.00
C THR A 21 4.13 -0.92 17.96
N SER A 22 3.27 -0.01 17.50
CA SER A 22 2.12 0.51 18.26
C SER A 22 0.80 0.21 17.55
N ILE A 23 -0.12 -0.44 18.27
CA ILE A 23 -1.46 -0.78 17.82
C ILE A 23 -2.48 0.05 18.60
N TRP A 24 -3.26 0.86 17.89
CA TRP A 24 -4.24 1.80 18.47
C TRP A 24 -5.60 1.15 18.76
N ASP A 25 -6.54 1.92 19.29
CA ASP A 25 -7.82 1.43 19.76
C ASP A 25 -8.67 0.81 18.65
N ASN A 26 -9.42 -0.23 19.01
CA ASN A 26 -10.40 -0.89 18.15
C ASN A 26 -9.84 -1.43 16.83
N VAL A 27 -8.52 -1.62 16.72
CA VAL A 27 -7.89 -2.36 15.63
C VAL A 27 -8.24 -3.85 15.76
N HIS A 28 -8.51 -4.51 14.64
CA HIS A 28 -8.65 -5.97 14.59
C HIS A 28 -7.61 -6.55 13.63
N ILE A 29 -6.73 -7.41 14.15
CA ILE A 29 -5.70 -8.12 13.40
C ILE A 29 -5.97 -9.61 13.49
N ARG A 30 -6.19 -10.24 12.33
CA ARG A 30 -6.53 -11.65 12.26
C ARG A 30 -5.31 -12.57 12.22
N HIS A 31 -5.54 -13.84 12.56
CA HIS A 31 -4.51 -14.88 12.68
C HIS A 31 -3.57 -14.96 11.46
N SER A 32 -2.38 -15.53 11.69
CA SER A 32 -1.35 -15.74 10.65
C SER A 32 -0.79 -14.46 10.01
N THR A 33 -1.14 -13.28 10.52
CA THR A 33 -0.59 -12.00 10.07
C THR A 33 0.73 -11.68 10.76
N GLN A 34 1.65 -11.11 10.01
CA GLN A 34 2.99 -10.73 10.49
C GLN A 34 3.18 -9.23 10.33
N ILE A 35 3.65 -8.57 11.39
CA ILE A 35 3.92 -7.14 11.40
C ILE A 35 5.35 -6.93 11.91
N GLY A 36 6.14 -6.19 11.13
CA GLY A 36 7.52 -5.85 11.47
C GLY A 36 7.66 -4.88 12.64
N GLU A 37 8.86 -4.34 12.76
CA GLU A 37 9.28 -3.43 13.82
C GLU A 37 8.93 -1.97 13.51
N GLU A 38 8.79 -1.16 14.56
CA GLU A 38 8.60 0.29 14.45
C GLU A 38 7.38 0.72 13.62
N CYS A 39 6.35 -0.12 13.56
CA CYS A 39 5.12 0.16 12.85
C CYS A 39 4.10 0.93 13.68
N ILE A 40 3.17 1.62 13.01
CA ILE A 40 1.99 2.24 13.63
C ILE A 40 0.75 1.74 12.91
N ILE A 41 -0.15 1.11 13.64
CA ILE A 41 -1.46 0.66 13.15
C ILE A 41 -2.55 1.50 13.84
N GLY A 42 -3.06 2.49 13.11
CA GLY A 42 -4.05 3.46 13.55
C GLY A 42 -5.42 2.85 13.82
N GLU A 43 -6.23 3.58 14.58
CA GLU A 43 -7.46 3.10 15.19
C GLU A 43 -8.50 2.60 14.19
N LYS A 44 -9.30 1.62 14.60
CA LYS A 44 -10.42 1.05 13.82
C LYS A 44 -10.02 0.47 12.46
N SER A 45 -8.74 0.22 12.23
CA SER A 45 -8.26 -0.49 11.06
C SER A 45 -8.45 -1.99 11.21
N TYR A 46 -8.74 -2.65 10.09
CA TYR A 46 -8.94 -4.09 10.01
C TYR A 46 -7.86 -4.69 9.12
N ILE A 47 -7.15 -5.68 9.65
CA ILE A 47 -6.13 -6.43 8.92
C ILE A 47 -6.56 -7.89 8.91
N ALA A 48 -6.89 -8.39 7.72
CA ALA A 48 -7.29 -9.78 7.52
C ALA A 48 -6.14 -10.75 7.80
N TYR A 49 -6.43 -12.04 7.71
CA TYR A 49 -5.47 -13.10 8.00
C TYR A 49 -4.42 -13.23 6.91
N GLY A 50 -3.23 -13.68 7.30
CA GLY A 50 -2.13 -13.97 6.36
C GLY A 50 -1.55 -12.74 5.67
N VAL A 51 -1.81 -11.54 6.18
CA VAL A 51 -1.20 -10.30 5.67
C VAL A 51 0.24 -10.21 6.17
N THR A 52 1.15 -9.75 5.32
CA THR A 52 2.55 -9.49 5.71
C THR A 52 2.81 -7.99 5.64
N ILE A 53 3.29 -7.42 6.74
CA ILE A 53 3.65 -6.00 6.87
C ILE A 53 5.10 -5.93 7.33
N GLY A 54 5.94 -5.25 6.57
CA GLY A 54 7.35 -5.01 6.88
C GLY A 54 7.56 -4.05 8.04
N ASP A 55 8.75 -3.47 8.11
CA ASP A 55 9.17 -2.56 9.17
C ASP A 55 8.85 -1.10 8.84
N ARG A 56 8.71 -0.28 9.88
CA ARG A 56 8.55 1.19 9.77
C ARG A 56 7.35 1.58 8.92
N VAL A 57 6.33 0.73 8.88
CA VAL A 57 5.08 0.95 8.14
C VAL A 57 4.11 1.78 8.99
N LYS A 58 3.45 2.75 8.35
CA LYS A 58 2.40 3.55 8.99
C LYS A 58 1.07 3.32 8.29
N ILE A 59 0.14 2.68 9.01
CA ILE A 59 -1.24 2.51 8.60
C ILE A 59 -2.08 3.43 9.48
N ASN A 60 -2.81 4.37 8.87
CA ASN A 60 -3.65 5.31 9.61
C ASN A 60 -5.02 4.69 9.94
N ALA A 61 -5.90 5.49 10.53
CA ALA A 61 -7.21 5.05 10.98
C ALA A 61 -8.13 4.56 9.84
N PHE A 62 -9.04 3.65 10.17
CA PHE A 62 -10.10 3.14 9.27
C PHE A 62 -9.59 2.50 7.97
N VAL A 63 -8.39 1.92 7.97
CA VAL A 63 -7.86 1.20 6.80
C VAL A 63 -8.39 -0.24 6.82
N TYR A 64 -8.85 -0.72 5.66
CA TYR A 64 -9.24 -2.12 5.46
C TYR A 64 -8.23 -2.83 4.56
N ILE A 65 -7.54 -3.83 5.12
CA ILE A 65 -6.55 -4.66 4.40
C ILE A 65 -7.09 -6.09 4.33
N CYS A 66 -7.42 -6.54 3.13
CA CYS A 66 -7.87 -7.91 2.88
C CYS A 66 -6.70 -8.92 2.86
N THR A 67 -7.02 -10.20 2.88
CA THR A 67 -5.99 -11.25 2.73
C THR A 67 -5.34 -11.19 1.35
N ALA A 68 -4.16 -11.80 1.22
CA ALA A 68 -3.28 -11.74 0.04
C ALA A 68 -2.66 -10.35 -0.23
N VAL A 69 -2.61 -9.48 0.77
CA VAL A 69 -1.87 -8.21 0.70
C VAL A 69 -0.51 -8.35 1.38
N THR A 70 0.53 -7.89 0.69
CA THR A 70 1.89 -7.76 1.22
C THR A 70 2.29 -6.29 1.17
N ILE A 71 2.80 -5.77 2.29
CA ILE A 71 3.26 -4.39 2.44
C ILE A 71 4.72 -4.42 2.88
N GLU A 72 5.60 -3.88 2.06
CA GLU A 72 7.04 -3.78 2.34
C GLU A 72 7.34 -2.60 3.28
N ASP A 73 8.63 -2.45 3.61
CA ASP A 73 9.13 -1.50 4.60
C ASP A 73 8.84 -0.03 4.23
N GLY A 74 8.66 0.81 5.25
CA GLY A 74 8.55 2.26 5.10
C GLY A 74 7.30 2.74 4.35
N VAL A 75 6.34 1.85 4.09
CA VAL A 75 5.09 2.20 3.40
C VAL A 75 4.19 3.05 4.29
N MET A 76 3.51 4.02 3.67
CA MET A 76 2.47 4.83 4.29
C MET A 76 1.11 4.52 3.66
N ILE A 77 0.16 4.08 4.48
CA ILE A 77 -1.24 3.89 4.09
C ILE A 77 -2.10 4.87 4.87
N SER A 78 -2.66 5.84 4.15
CA SER A 78 -3.43 6.92 4.75
C SER A 78 -4.86 6.51 5.06
N ALA A 79 -5.52 7.31 5.90
CA ALA A 79 -6.79 6.97 6.53
C ALA A 79 -7.87 6.59 5.50
N SER A 80 -8.75 5.66 5.89
CA SER A 80 -9.90 5.23 5.08
C SER A 80 -9.56 4.59 3.73
N THR A 81 -8.32 4.13 3.54
CA THR A 81 -7.93 3.35 2.35
C THR A 81 -8.49 1.94 2.42
N THR A 82 -9.00 1.42 1.31
CA THR A 82 -9.60 0.08 1.21
C THR A 82 -8.90 -0.75 0.14
N PHE A 83 -8.44 -1.95 0.51
CA PHE A 83 -7.91 -2.95 -0.41
C PHE A 83 -8.98 -3.98 -0.81
N THR A 84 -8.89 -4.49 -2.04
CA THR A 84 -9.69 -5.62 -2.52
C THR A 84 -8.78 -6.72 -3.09
N ASN A 85 -9.26 -7.97 -3.05
CA ASN A 85 -8.50 -9.15 -3.50
C ASN A 85 -9.29 -10.04 -4.48
N ASP A 86 -10.62 -10.03 -4.46
CA ASP A 86 -11.45 -10.84 -5.35
C ASP A 86 -11.68 -10.17 -6.71
N ARG A 87 -11.41 -10.90 -7.80
CA ARG A 87 -11.61 -10.41 -9.18
C ARG A 87 -13.08 -10.44 -9.59
N PHE A 88 -13.85 -11.43 -9.10
CA PHE A 88 -15.22 -11.68 -9.49
C PHE A 88 -16.12 -12.00 -8.28
N PRO A 89 -16.23 -11.08 -7.30
CA PRO A 89 -16.95 -11.34 -6.07
C PRO A 89 -18.44 -11.59 -6.33
N ARG A 90 -18.96 -12.66 -5.73
CA ARG A 90 -20.40 -12.99 -5.68
C ARG A 90 -20.74 -13.59 -4.33
N ALA A 91 -21.85 -13.15 -3.73
CA ALA A 91 -22.32 -13.68 -2.46
C ALA A 91 -22.83 -15.13 -2.55
N THR A 92 -23.32 -15.54 -3.72
CA THR A 92 -24.01 -16.82 -3.91
C THR A 92 -23.55 -17.56 -5.16
N THR A 93 -23.97 -18.81 -5.27
CA THR A 93 -24.02 -19.55 -6.55
C THR A 93 -24.85 -18.78 -7.59
N SER A 94 -24.64 -19.08 -8.87
CA SER A 94 -25.31 -18.41 -9.99
C SER A 94 -26.83 -18.61 -10.00
N ASP A 95 -27.33 -19.68 -9.39
CA ASP A 95 -28.76 -19.96 -9.22
C ASP A 95 -29.37 -19.36 -7.94
N LEU A 96 -28.59 -18.57 -7.18
CA LEU A 96 -28.96 -17.89 -5.93
C LEU A 96 -29.40 -18.81 -4.77
N LYS A 97 -29.14 -20.12 -4.84
CA LYS A 97 -29.62 -21.07 -3.81
C LYS A 97 -28.70 -21.24 -2.61
N GLN A 98 -27.41 -20.94 -2.75
CA GLN A 98 -26.42 -21.16 -1.71
C GLN A 98 -25.46 -19.97 -1.59
N LEU A 99 -25.11 -19.62 -0.36
CA LEU A 99 -24.02 -18.69 -0.09
C LEU A 99 -22.70 -19.32 -0.50
N ARG A 100 -21.84 -18.55 -1.17
CA ARG A 100 -20.46 -18.95 -1.42
C ARG A 100 -19.67 -18.83 -0.12
N THR A 101 -18.67 -19.69 0.03
CA THR A 101 -17.67 -19.52 1.09
C THR A 101 -16.90 -18.20 0.88
N SER A 102 -16.41 -17.63 1.97
CA SER A 102 -15.47 -16.51 1.97
C SER A 102 -14.01 -16.97 2.06
N ASP A 103 -13.77 -18.29 1.96
CA ASP A 103 -12.43 -18.84 1.88
C ASP A 103 -11.76 -18.42 0.56
N PRO A 104 -10.42 -18.25 0.55
CA PRO A 104 -9.70 -17.92 -0.66
C PRO A 104 -9.86 -18.98 -1.75
N ASP A 105 -9.97 -18.52 -3.00
CA ASP A 105 -10.02 -19.33 -4.20
C ASP A 105 -9.08 -18.78 -5.28
N ASP A 106 -9.12 -19.34 -6.49
CA ASP A 106 -8.28 -18.91 -7.63
C ASP A 106 -8.55 -17.45 -8.07
N HIS A 107 -9.60 -16.80 -7.57
CA HIS A 107 -9.92 -15.41 -7.82
C HIS A 107 -9.49 -14.46 -6.70
N THR A 108 -8.94 -15.00 -5.60
CA THR A 108 -8.29 -14.24 -4.55
C THR A 108 -6.86 -13.91 -4.98
N LEU A 109 -6.69 -12.72 -5.56
CA LEU A 109 -5.44 -12.30 -6.19
C LEU A 109 -4.62 -11.38 -5.28
N PRO A 110 -3.28 -11.51 -5.29
CA PRO A 110 -2.43 -10.78 -4.37
C PRO A 110 -2.26 -9.32 -4.76
N THR A 111 -2.00 -8.45 -3.78
CA THR A 111 -1.55 -7.07 -4.02
C THR A 111 -0.27 -6.82 -3.24
N LEU A 112 0.75 -6.32 -3.94
CA LEU A 112 2.05 -5.98 -3.35
C LEU A 112 2.21 -4.46 -3.31
N VAL A 113 2.49 -3.91 -2.12
CA VAL A 113 2.85 -2.50 -1.93
C VAL A 113 4.32 -2.45 -1.55
N LYS A 114 5.15 -1.91 -2.45
CA LYS A 114 6.61 -1.97 -2.34
C LYS A 114 7.17 -0.84 -1.48
N GLU A 115 8.45 -1.01 -1.11
CA GLU A 115 9.16 -0.18 -0.14
C GLU A 115 8.92 1.32 -0.35
N GLY A 116 8.55 2.01 0.74
CA GLY A 116 8.42 3.47 0.78
C GLY A 116 7.26 4.06 -0.01
N ALA A 117 6.41 3.23 -0.62
CA ALA A 117 5.22 3.72 -1.32
C ALA A 117 4.28 4.46 -0.36
N THR A 118 3.58 5.47 -0.88
CA THR A 118 2.56 6.22 -0.15
C THR A 118 1.22 6.11 -0.85
N ILE A 119 0.21 5.65 -0.10
CA ILE A 119 -1.18 5.61 -0.54
C ILE A 119 -1.95 6.70 0.21
N GLY A 120 -2.49 7.66 -0.53
CA GLY A 120 -3.23 8.80 0.00
C GLY A 120 -4.57 8.40 0.63
N ALA A 121 -5.16 9.31 1.41
CA ALA A 121 -6.37 9.00 2.18
C ALA A 121 -7.55 8.69 1.27
N GLY A 122 -8.42 7.76 1.69
CA GLY A 122 -9.64 7.40 0.98
C GLY A 122 -9.42 6.74 -0.38
N CYS A 123 -8.25 6.15 -0.64
CA CYS A 123 -8.03 5.40 -1.88
C CYS A 123 -8.76 4.05 -1.85
N THR A 124 -9.14 3.59 -3.04
CA THR A 124 -9.60 2.21 -3.25
C THR A 124 -8.60 1.49 -4.13
N ILE A 125 -8.02 0.42 -3.62
CA ILE A 125 -6.98 -0.36 -4.28
C ILE A 125 -7.61 -1.66 -4.80
N GLY A 126 -7.54 -1.86 -6.11
CA GLY A 126 -7.96 -3.10 -6.75
C GLY A 126 -7.06 -4.29 -6.39
N ASN A 127 -7.41 -5.45 -6.94
CA ASN A 127 -6.68 -6.69 -6.74
C ASN A 127 -5.66 -6.96 -7.84
N ASN A 128 -4.72 -7.88 -7.59
CA ASN A 128 -3.70 -8.29 -8.56
C ASN A 128 -2.80 -7.14 -9.01
N LEU A 129 -2.45 -6.24 -8.08
CA LEU A 129 -1.70 -5.01 -8.38
C LEU A 129 -0.34 -5.00 -7.70
N GLU A 130 0.60 -4.31 -8.33
CA GLU A 130 1.86 -3.91 -7.72
C GLU A 130 1.92 -2.39 -7.62
N ILE A 131 2.15 -1.87 -6.43
CA ILE A 131 2.42 -0.46 -6.19
C ILE A 131 3.93 -0.32 -5.99
N GLY A 132 4.57 0.35 -6.93
CA GLY A 132 6.02 0.49 -7.05
C GLY A 132 6.69 1.17 -5.85
N ARG A 133 8.00 0.96 -5.72
CA ARG A 133 8.83 1.58 -4.67
C ARG A 133 8.69 3.09 -4.73
N PHE A 134 8.45 3.73 -3.59
CA PHE A 134 8.26 5.19 -3.47
C PHE A 134 7.19 5.78 -4.41
N ALA A 135 6.31 4.95 -4.99
CA ALA A 135 5.17 5.45 -5.73
C ALA A 135 4.25 6.23 -4.79
N MET A 136 3.63 7.28 -5.31
CA MET A 136 2.71 8.12 -4.55
C MET A 136 1.34 8.12 -5.22
N ILE A 137 0.34 7.62 -4.50
CA ILE A 137 -1.05 7.62 -4.94
C ILE A 137 -1.76 8.77 -4.25
N GLY A 138 -2.26 9.72 -5.02
CA GLY A 138 -3.01 10.86 -4.47
C GLY A 138 -4.30 10.43 -3.80
N MET A 139 -4.73 11.19 -2.80
CA MET A 139 -5.97 10.94 -2.04
C MET A 139 -7.20 10.73 -2.94
N GLY A 140 -8.09 9.84 -2.52
CA GLY A 140 -9.36 9.54 -3.20
C GLY A 140 -9.23 8.80 -4.54
N SER A 141 -8.05 8.29 -4.88
CA SER A 141 -7.84 7.63 -6.18
C SER A 141 -8.41 6.21 -6.22
N LEU A 142 -8.97 5.82 -7.37
CA LEU A 142 -9.34 4.42 -7.65
C LEU A 142 -8.22 3.75 -8.45
N VAL A 143 -7.47 2.87 -7.81
CA VAL A 143 -6.31 2.22 -8.41
C VAL A 143 -6.73 0.88 -9.02
N THR A 144 -6.73 0.81 -10.35
CA THR A 144 -7.18 -0.38 -11.11
C THR A 144 -6.06 -1.05 -11.91
N LYS A 145 -4.85 -0.48 -11.87
CA LYS A 145 -3.64 -0.99 -12.55
C LYS A 145 -2.43 -0.75 -11.66
N SER A 146 -1.41 -1.57 -11.81
CA SER A 146 -0.14 -1.41 -11.12
C SER A 146 0.47 -0.03 -11.40
N ILE A 147 1.11 0.56 -10.39
CA ILE A 147 1.74 1.87 -10.46
C ILE A 147 3.25 1.65 -10.43
N PRO A 148 4.02 2.14 -11.42
CA PRO A 148 5.47 1.95 -11.44
C PRO A 148 6.20 2.65 -10.27
N ASP A 149 7.43 2.22 -10.02
CA ASP A 149 8.31 2.84 -9.02
C ASP A 149 8.39 4.37 -9.24
N PHE A 150 8.36 5.14 -8.15
CA PHE A 150 8.44 6.61 -8.10
C PHE A 150 7.31 7.37 -8.81
N HIS A 151 6.32 6.70 -9.38
CA HIS A 151 5.24 7.40 -10.08
C HIS A 151 4.29 8.11 -9.12
N LEU A 152 3.89 9.32 -9.50
CA LEU A 152 2.75 10.02 -8.90
C LEU A 152 1.50 9.69 -9.71
N ALA A 153 0.54 9.00 -9.09
CA ALA A 153 -0.71 8.61 -9.73
C ALA A 153 -1.92 9.21 -9.01
N ILE A 154 -2.86 9.76 -9.77
CA ILE A 154 -4.09 10.37 -9.23
C ILE A 154 -5.32 10.04 -10.06
N GLY A 155 -6.50 10.11 -9.44
CA GLY A 155 -7.80 10.15 -10.12
C GLY A 155 -8.59 8.85 -10.08
N HIS A 156 -9.69 8.83 -10.83
CA HIS A 156 -10.63 7.71 -10.89
C HIS A 156 -10.97 7.40 -12.37
N PRO A 157 -10.37 6.37 -12.99
CA PRO A 157 -9.28 5.53 -12.46
C PRO A 157 -7.96 6.31 -12.34
N ALA A 158 -7.10 5.86 -11.43
CA ALA A 158 -5.79 6.46 -11.17
C ALA A 158 -4.90 6.37 -12.42
N LYS A 159 -4.26 7.48 -12.78
CA LYS A 159 -3.29 7.54 -13.88
C LYS A 159 -2.00 8.19 -13.39
N SER A 160 -0.88 7.68 -13.88
CA SER A 160 0.42 8.31 -13.67
C SER A 160 0.43 9.68 -14.35
N ILE A 161 0.75 10.73 -13.58
CA ILE A 161 0.82 12.12 -14.05
C ILE A 161 2.23 12.71 -13.94
N GLY A 162 3.17 11.95 -13.39
CA GLY A 162 4.52 12.41 -13.11
C GLY A 162 5.25 11.44 -12.20
N CYS A 163 6.36 11.90 -11.63
CA CYS A 163 7.12 11.15 -10.65
C CYS A 163 7.55 12.01 -9.45
N VAL A 164 7.87 11.32 -8.37
CA VAL A 164 8.28 11.88 -7.09
C VAL A 164 9.66 11.37 -6.70
N CYS A 165 10.35 12.17 -5.89
CA CYS A 165 11.56 11.75 -5.22
C CYS A 165 11.23 10.81 -4.05
N ARG A 166 12.23 10.05 -3.60
CA ARG A 166 12.18 9.26 -2.36
C ARG A 166 11.73 10.06 -1.13
N CYS A 167 12.02 11.38 -1.09
CA CYS A 167 11.58 12.25 0.00
C CYS A 167 10.12 12.74 -0.12
N GLY A 168 9.42 12.38 -1.20
CA GLY A 168 8.02 12.75 -1.45
C GLY A 168 7.82 14.01 -2.30
N GLU A 169 8.89 14.75 -2.62
CA GLU A 169 8.78 15.94 -3.46
C GLU A 169 8.50 15.57 -4.94
N PRO A 170 7.53 16.22 -5.61
CA PRO A 170 7.34 16.05 -7.04
C PRO A 170 8.59 16.45 -7.83
N LEU A 171 9.05 15.57 -8.72
CA LEU A 171 10.18 15.84 -9.60
C LEU A 171 9.71 16.48 -10.92
N LEU A 172 8.83 15.77 -11.61
CA LEU A 172 8.43 16.09 -12.99
C LEU A 172 6.96 15.70 -13.20
N ARG A 173 6.28 16.39 -14.11
CA ARG A 173 4.98 15.96 -14.64
C ARG A 173 5.17 15.36 -16.03
N PHE A 174 4.49 14.26 -16.30
CA PHE A 174 4.48 13.64 -17.62
C PHE A 174 3.51 14.40 -18.52
N THR A 175 4.03 15.04 -19.55
CA THR A 175 3.25 15.73 -20.59
C THR A 175 3.11 14.87 -21.85
N HIS A 176 4.13 14.07 -22.17
CA HIS A 176 4.17 13.17 -23.33
C HIS A 176 4.86 11.83 -23.03
N GLU A 177 4.53 10.78 -23.78
CA GLU A 177 5.04 9.41 -23.55
C GLU A 177 6.55 9.25 -23.84
N THR A 178 7.15 10.15 -24.63
CA THR A 178 8.55 10.08 -25.07
C THR A 178 9.50 10.94 -24.25
N GLU A 179 9.13 11.32 -23.03
CA GLU A 179 9.98 12.14 -22.17
C GLU A 179 11.25 11.37 -21.76
N GLN A 180 12.39 12.02 -22.01
CA GLN A 180 13.71 11.51 -21.67
C GLN A 180 14.51 12.61 -20.98
N PHE A 181 14.77 12.41 -19.70
CA PHE A 181 15.61 13.26 -18.87
C PHE A 181 16.76 12.42 -18.33
N ASP A 182 17.99 12.73 -18.77
CA ASP A 182 19.17 11.97 -18.31
C ASP A 182 19.49 12.25 -16.83
N GLU A 183 19.26 13.47 -16.35
CA GLU A 183 19.42 13.82 -14.94
C GLU A 183 18.36 14.83 -14.50
N VAL A 184 17.71 14.53 -13.38
CA VAL A 184 16.79 15.43 -12.65
C VAL A 184 17.15 15.36 -11.18
N THR A 185 17.39 16.53 -10.59
CA THR A 185 17.79 16.65 -9.18
C THR A 185 16.60 17.11 -8.35
N CYS A 186 16.32 16.41 -7.24
CA CYS A 186 15.33 16.86 -6.28
C CYS A 186 15.78 18.17 -5.62
N SER A 187 14.93 19.19 -5.65
CA SER A 187 15.19 20.51 -5.07
C SER A 187 15.34 20.50 -3.54
N VAL A 188 14.78 19.48 -2.86
CA VAL A 188 14.72 19.39 -1.40
C VAL A 188 15.87 18.58 -0.82
N CYS A 189 16.08 17.36 -1.33
CA CYS A 189 17.09 16.44 -0.76
C CYS A 189 18.35 16.28 -1.63
N GLY A 190 18.38 16.85 -2.84
CA GLY A 190 19.53 16.80 -3.74
C GLY A 190 19.78 15.44 -4.41
N LEU A 191 18.92 14.43 -4.17
CA LEU A 191 19.01 13.13 -4.86
C LEU A 191 18.77 13.29 -6.37
N LYS A 192 19.48 12.48 -7.15
CA LYS A 192 19.45 12.52 -8.61
C LYS A 192 18.75 11.32 -9.22
N TYR A 193 18.01 11.57 -10.29
CA TYR A 193 17.19 10.60 -11.00
C TYR A 193 17.39 10.72 -12.50
N SER A 194 17.19 9.63 -13.24
CA SER A 194 16.97 9.65 -14.69
C SER A 194 15.57 9.16 -15.01
N VAL A 195 14.92 9.75 -16.01
CA VAL A 195 13.61 9.33 -16.49
C VAL A 195 13.70 9.00 -17.96
N LYS A 196 13.47 7.73 -18.34
CA LYS A 196 13.52 7.28 -19.74
C LYS A 196 12.32 6.41 -20.03
N HIS A 197 11.49 6.81 -21.01
CA HIS A 197 10.26 6.07 -21.36
C HIS A 197 9.36 5.80 -20.14
N GLN A 198 9.20 6.81 -19.27
CA GLN A 198 8.47 6.71 -17.99
C GLN A 198 9.04 5.66 -17.02
N VAL A 199 10.29 5.24 -17.18
CA VAL A 199 11.01 4.49 -16.15
C VAL A 199 11.86 5.48 -15.38
N VAL A 200 11.64 5.54 -14.06
CA VAL A 200 12.37 6.41 -13.14
C VAL A 200 13.45 5.58 -12.45
N THR A 201 14.70 6.00 -12.60
CA THR A 201 15.86 5.32 -12.00
C THR A 201 16.62 6.29 -11.09
N GLU A 202 16.88 5.88 -9.86
CA GLU A 202 17.77 6.58 -8.94
C GLU A 202 19.23 6.49 -9.43
N LEU A 203 19.91 7.64 -9.53
CA LEU A 203 21.33 7.72 -9.91
C LEU A 203 22.26 7.77 -8.70
N THR A 204 21.76 8.27 -7.57
CA THR A 204 22.52 8.43 -6.33
C THR A 204 21.71 7.91 -5.14
N PRO A 205 21.37 6.61 -5.06
CA PRO A 205 20.60 6.09 -3.95
C PRO A 205 21.39 6.26 -2.63
N PRO A 206 20.73 6.68 -1.53
CA PRO A 206 21.39 6.72 -0.22
C PRO A 206 21.80 5.31 0.21
N VAL A 207 22.98 5.21 0.83
CA VAL A 207 23.54 3.97 1.40
C VAL A 207 22.82 3.62 2.71
#